data_AF-A0A965G4Y6-F1
#
_entry.id   AF-A0A965G4Y6-F1
#
_cell.length_a   1.000
_cell.length_b   1.000
_cell.length_c   1.000
_cell.angle_alpha   90.00
_cell.angle_beta   90.00
_cell.angle_gamma   90.00
#
_symmetry.space_group_name_H-M   'P 1'
#
loop_
_entity.id
_entity.type
_entity.pdbx_description
1 polymer ?
#
loop_
_entity_poly.entity_id
_entity_poly.type
_entity_poly.pdbx_seq_one_letter_code
_entity_poly.pdbx_strand_id
1 'polypeptide(L)' 'MRNEKGMPTVSEFEEFELGMMTNDEVVDFFQRLVDFGVIQHLQGTYQRTLRQLVQAELVNLPPKG' A
#
# COMPACT_ATOMS: atom_id res chain seq x y z
N MET A 1 1.94 -13.47 6.06
CA MET A 1 3.40 -13.28 5.95
C MET A 1 3.72 -11.96 6.64
N ARG A 2 4.75 -11.90 7.50
CA ARG A 2 5.32 -10.62 7.93
C ARG A 2 6.22 -10.16 6.80
N ASN A 3 5.96 -8.97 6.29
CA ASN A 3 6.66 -8.34 5.19
C ASN A 3 8.07 -8.03 5.72
N GLU A 4 9.10 -8.63 5.14
CA GLU A 4 10.49 -8.44 5.58
C GLU A 4 10.99 -7.02 5.27
N LYS A 5 10.28 -6.31 4.37
CA LYS A 5 10.49 -4.89 4.06
C LYS A 5 9.85 -3.99 5.13
N GLY A 6 10.65 -3.02 5.60
CA GLY A 6 10.23 -2.00 6.57
C GLY A 6 9.32 -0.91 5.97
N MET A 7 9.19 0.21 6.69
CA MET A 7 8.36 1.35 6.28
C MET A 7 8.63 1.76 4.82
N PRO A 8 7.58 2.08 4.03
CA PRO A 8 7.76 2.54 2.66
C PRO A 8 8.64 3.80 2.59
N THR A 9 9.57 3.80 1.63
CA THR A 9 10.54 4.88 1.42
C THR A 9 10.01 5.93 0.45
N VAL A 10 10.59 7.13 0.46
CA VAL A 10 10.21 8.22 -0.48
C VAL A 10 10.31 7.79 -1.94
N SER A 11 11.36 7.05 -2.32
CA SER A 11 11.53 6.56 -3.70
C SER A 11 10.40 5.63 -4.13
N GLU A 12 9.85 4.82 -3.22
CA GLU A 12 8.70 3.96 -3.52
C GLU A 12 7.41 4.78 -3.74
N PHE A 13 7.25 5.93 -3.08
CA PHE A 13 6.15 6.85 -3.42
C PHE A 13 6.30 7.43 -4.82
N GLU A 14 7.52 7.87 -5.18
CA GLU A 14 7.81 8.41 -6.50
C GLU A 14 7.58 7.36 -7.60
N GLU A 15 8.06 6.13 -7.40
CA GLU A 15 7.86 5.03 -8.34
C GLU A 15 6.37 4.68 -8.54
N PHE A 16 5.58 4.70 -7.46
CA PHE A 16 4.13 4.51 -7.57
C PHE A 16 3.46 5.64 -8.36
N GLU A 17 3.80 6.90 -8.07
CA GLU A 17 3.21 8.07 -8.72
C GLU A 17 3.59 8.18 -10.20
N LEU A 18 4.78 7.72 -10.56
CA LEU A 18 5.25 7.64 -11.94
C LEU A 18 4.75 6.39 -12.68
N GLY A 19 4.05 5.47 -11.99
CA GLY A 19 3.55 4.22 -12.58
C GLY A 19 4.68 3.25 -12.98
N MET A 20 5.81 3.30 -12.27
CA MET A 20 6.99 2.46 -12.53
C MET A 20 6.93 1.12 -11.77
N MET A 21 6.01 0.97 -10.82
CA MET A 21 5.81 -0.28 -10.10
C MET A 21 5.00 -1.30 -10.91
N THR A 22 5.41 -2.55 -10.83
CA THR A 22 4.59 -3.71 -11.22
C THR A 22 3.40 -3.87 -10.28
N ASN A 23 2.41 -4.66 -10.68
CA ASN A 23 1.22 -4.93 -9.85
C ASN A 23 1.60 -5.55 -8.49
N ASP A 24 2.56 -6.48 -8.47
CA ASP A 24 2.99 -7.14 -7.23
C ASP A 24 3.69 -6.14 -6.29
N GLU A 25 4.49 -5.21 -6.84
CA GLU A 25 5.12 -4.13 -6.07
C GLU A 25 4.10 -3.15 -5.51
N VAL A 26 3.06 -2.82 -6.29
CA VAL A 26 1.94 -2.01 -5.79
C VAL A 26 1.26 -2.71 -4.62
N VAL A 27 0.98 -4.02 -4.72
CA VAL A 27 0.35 -4.77 -3.62
C VAL A 27 1.22 -4.77 -2.36
N ASP A 28 2.52 -5.07 -2.47
CA ASP A 28 3.44 -5.04 -1.33
C ASP A 28 3.54 -3.65 -0.71
N PHE A 29 3.69 -2.62 -1.54
CA PHE A 29 3.74 -1.23 -1.11
C PHE A 29 2.48 -0.83 -0.33
N PHE A 30 1.29 -1.14 -0.86
CA PHE A 30 0.03 -0.82 -0.18
C PHE A 30 -0.20 -1.64 1.08
N GLN A 31 0.21 -2.91 1.12
CA GLN A 31 0.17 -3.70 2.35
C GLN A 31 1.05 -3.05 3.42
N ARG A 32 2.26 -2.60 3.08
CA ARG A 32 3.13 -1.89 4.02
C ARG A 32 2.57 -0.53 4.45
N LEU A 33 1.94 0.24 3.55
CA LEU A 33 1.27 1.49 3.94
C LEU A 33 0.18 1.25 4.99
N VAL A 34 -0.53 0.13 4.89
CA VAL A 34 -1.53 -0.29 5.88
C VAL A 34 -0.86 -0.72 7.19
N ASP A 35 0.13 -1.61 7.12
CA ASP A 35 0.78 -2.20 8.29
C ASP A 35 1.49 -1.16 9.17
N PHE A 36 2.08 -0.13 8.54
CA PHE A 36 2.74 0.98 9.24
C PHE A 36 1.81 2.16 9.52
N GLY A 37 0.53 2.07 9.17
CA GLY A 37 -0.47 3.13 9.40
C GLY A 37 -0.30 4.40 8.56
N VAL A 38 0.71 4.45 7.68
CA VAL A 38 1.00 5.60 6.80
C VAL A 38 -0.19 5.96 5.91
N ILE A 39 -0.94 4.95 5.48
CA ILE A 39 -2.12 5.12 4.62
C ILE A 39 -3.17 6.07 5.22
N GLN A 40 -3.24 6.20 6.54
CA GLN A 40 -4.21 7.06 7.23
C GLN A 40 -4.01 8.56 6.93
N HIS A 41 -2.80 8.94 6.53
CA HIS A 41 -2.43 10.31 6.20
C HIS A 41 -2.49 10.61 4.70
N LEU A 42 -2.77 9.60 3.87
CA LEU A 42 -2.82 9.74 2.41
C LEU A 42 -4.26 9.83 1.93
N GLN A 43 -4.47 10.60 0.86
CA GLN A 43 -5.79 10.86 0.27
C GLN A 43 -5.76 10.65 -1.26
N GLY A 44 -6.93 10.80 -1.89
CA GLY A 44 -7.02 10.76 -3.36
C GLY A 44 -6.69 9.39 -3.94
N THR A 45 -5.71 9.34 -4.85
CA THR A 45 -5.34 8.13 -5.60
C THR A 45 -5.00 6.98 -4.66
N TYR A 46 -4.23 7.22 -3.60
CA TYR A 46 -3.86 6.19 -2.63
C TYR A 46 -5.09 5.51 -1.99
N GLN A 47 -6.07 6.29 -1.53
CA GLN A 47 -7.28 5.73 -0.92
C GLN A 47 -8.16 4.97 -1.92
N ARG A 48 -8.20 5.42 -3.19
CA ARG A 48 -8.93 4.72 -4.25
C ARG A 48 -8.26 3.39 -4.60
N THR A 49 -6.93 3.41 -4.77
CA THR A 49 -6.15 2.22 -5.06
C THR A 49 -6.25 1.21 -3.92
N LEU A 50 -6.09 1.64 -2.66
CA LEU A 50 -6.27 0.76 -1.51
C LEU A 50 -7.65 0.09 -1.52
N ARG A 51 -8.73 0.85 -1.78
CA ARG A 51 -10.09 0.26 -1.84
C ARG A 51 -10.20 -0.81 -2.91
N GLN A 52 -9.62 -0.60 -4.09
CA GLN A 52 -9.62 -1.59 -5.16
C GLN A 52 -8.84 -2.84 -4.77
N LEU A 53 -7.67 -2.68 -4.13
CA LEU A 53 -6.83 -3.79 -3.69
C LEU A 53 -7.49 -4.60 -2.56
N VAL A 54 -8.16 -3.94 -1.61
CA VAL A 54 -8.93 -4.61 -0.55
C VAL A 54 -10.14 -5.33 -1.13
N GLN A 55 -10.86 -4.74 -2.08
CA GLN A 55 -11.99 -5.39 -2.76
C GLN A 55 -11.55 -6.63 -3.56
N ALA A 56 -10.33 -6.62 -4.09
CA ALA A 56 -9.73 -7.75 -4.78
C ALA A 56 -9.07 -8.77 -3.83
N GLU A 57 -9.16 -8.57 -2.51
CA GLU A 57 -8.53 -9.42 -1.49
C GLU A 57 -6.99 -9.53 -1.61
N LEU A 58 -6.35 -8.52 -2.22
CA LEU A 58 -4.90 -8.45 -2.39
C LEU A 58 -4.19 -7.74 -1.22
N VAL A 59 -4.90 -6.83 -0.54
CA VAL A 59 -4.41 -6.12 0.64
C VAL A 59 -5.35 -6.35 1.80
N ASN A 60 -4.79 -6.69 2.96
CA ASN A 60 -5.53 -6.97 4.18
C ASN A 60 -5.50 -5.76 5.12
N LEU A 61 -6.67 -5.32 5.56
CA LEU A 61 -6.80 -4.34 6.63
C LEU A 61 -6.53 -4.99 7.98
N PRO A 62 -5.96 -4.25 8.95
CA PRO A 62 -5.80 -4.76 10.30
C PRO A 62 -7.16 -5.16 10.87
N PRO A 63 -7.23 -6.21 11.71
CA PRO A 63 -8.47 -6.57 12.37
C PRO A 63 -9.00 -5.36 13.15
N LYS A 64 -10.29 -5.08 12.98
CA LYS A 64 -10.97 -4.08 13.82
C LYS A 64 -10.94 -4.62 15.25
N GLY A 65 -10.16 -3.96 16.11
CA GLY A 65 -10.15 -4.21 17.55
C GLY A 65 -11.50 -3.90 18.20
#